data_AF-A0A969T0J0-F1
#
_entry.id   AF-A0A969T0J0-F1
#
_cell.length_a   1.000
_cell.length_b   1.000
_cell.length_c   1.000
_cell.angle_alpha   90.00
_cell.angle_beta   90.00
_cell.angle_gamma   90.00
#
_symmetry.space_group_name_H-M   'P 1'
#
loop_
_entity.id
_entity.type
_entity.pdbx_description
1 polymer ?
#
loop_
_entity_poly.entity_id
_entity_poly.type
_entity_poly.pdbx_seq_one_letter_code
_entity_poly.pdbx_strand_id
1 'polypeptide(L)'
;MKKVMVLLILLTVVALGFALPARAATCRQTAAHKVCILSIERSAKNYWEYRAAVKVDEETRPIEVYNCRERIRVKQDGTTVRFEPSGAGEMICSLFKA
;
A
#
# COMPACT_ATOMS: atom_id res chain seq x y z
N MET A 1 -5.80 -5.42 49.36
CA MET A 1 -4.95 -4.49 48.56
C MET A 1 -4.04 -5.22 47.56
N LYS A 2 -3.14 -6.13 47.99
CA LYS A 2 -2.24 -6.88 47.07
C LYS A 2 -2.96 -7.65 45.94
N LYS A 3 -4.06 -8.35 46.25
CA LYS A 3 -4.85 -9.11 45.25
C LYS A 3 -5.49 -8.22 44.19
N VAL A 4 -5.95 -7.03 44.58
CA VAL A 4 -6.55 -6.04 43.66
C VAL A 4 -5.48 -5.46 42.74
N MET A 5 -4.28 -5.19 43.27
CA MET A 5 -3.14 -4.74 42.48
C MET A 5 -2.69 -5.79 41.46
N VAL A 6 -2.65 -7.07 41.84
CA VAL A 6 -2.32 -8.18 40.92
C VAL A 6 -3.40 -8.32 39.83
N LEU A 7 -4.67 -8.21 40.18
CA LEU A 7 -5.77 -8.27 39.21
C LEU A 7 -5.70 -7.11 38.21
N LEU A 8 -5.42 -5.90 38.69
CA LEU A 8 -5.21 -4.72 37.85
C LEU A 8 -4.06 -4.93 36.88
N ILE A 9 -2.89 -5.39 37.37
CA ILE A 9 -1.72 -5.65 36.52
C ILE A 9 -2.04 -6.70 35.45
N LEU A 10 -2.73 -7.79 35.83
CA LEU A 10 -3.11 -8.84 34.89
C LEU A 10 -4.06 -8.30 33.81
N LEU A 11 -5.03 -7.47 34.19
CA LEU A 11 -5.95 -6.84 33.24
C LEU A 11 -5.22 -5.92 32.25
N THR A 12 -4.24 -5.14 32.73
CA THR A 12 -3.47 -4.23 31.86
C THR A 12 -2.62 -5.01 30.86
N VAL A 13 -1.99 -6.11 31.30
CA VAL A 13 -1.18 -6.97 30.42
C VAL A 13 -2.05 -7.62 29.34
N VAL A 14 -3.23 -8.11 29.71
CA VAL A 14 -4.19 -8.69 28.76
C VAL A 14 -4.66 -7.62 27.77
N ALA A 15 -4.99 -6.41 28.22
CA ALA A 15 -5.42 -5.32 27.34
C ALA A 15 -4.34 -4.90 26.33
N LEU A 16 -3.07 -4.90 26.73
CA LEU A 16 -1.93 -4.57 25.86
C LEU A 16 -1.63 -5.68 24.83
N GLY A 17 -2.04 -6.92 25.09
CA GLY A 17 -1.86 -8.06 24.18
C GLY A 17 -2.76 -8.02 22.93
N PHE A 18 -3.81 -7.19 22.91
CA PHE A 18 -4.79 -7.11 21.81
C PHE A 18 -4.55 -5.94 20.83
N ALA A 19 -3.34 -5.41 20.75
CA ALA A 19 -3.04 -4.37 19.76
C ALA A 19 -3.24 -4.92 18.33
N LEU A 20 -4.18 -4.33 17.58
CA LEU A 20 -4.38 -4.65 16.17
C LEU A 20 -3.18 -4.15 15.35
N PRO A 21 -2.75 -4.89 14.30
CA PRO A 21 -1.71 -4.42 13.41
C PRO A 21 -2.17 -3.12 12.73
N ALA A 22 -1.41 -2.04 12.94
CA ALA A 22 -1.64 -0.80 12.22
C ALA A 22 -1.33 -1.02 10.74
N ARG A 23 -2.35 -0.91 9.88
CA ARG A 23 -2.15 -0.90 8.42
C ARG A 23 -1.66 0.48 8.01
N ALA A 24 -0.34 0.65 8.00
CA ALA A 24 0.28 1.83 7.41
C ALA A 24 0.27 1.71 5.89
N ALA A 25 -0.11 2.78 5.19
CA ALA A 25 0.10 2.87 3.74
C ALA A 25 1.60 2.75 3.44
N THR A 26 1.97 1.92 2.46
CA THR A 26 3.36 1.83 2.02
C THR A 26 3.71 3.07 1.21
N CYS A 27 4.44 4.00 1.82
CA CYS A 27 4.90 5.23 1.19
C CYS A 27 6.39 5.14 0.84
N ARG A 28 6.76 5.66 -0.33
CA ARG A 28 8.15 5.83 -0.74
C ARG A 28 8.35 7.23 -1.29
N GLN A 29 9.38 7.89 -0.78
CA GLN A 29 9.91 9.08 -1.41
C GLN A 29 10.73 8.67 -2.62
N THR A 30 10.38 9.19 -3.79
CA THR A 30 11.21 9.11 -5.00
C THR A 30 11.88 10.46 -5.23
N ALA A 31 12.77 10.54 -6.21
CA ALA A 31 13.49 11.78 -6.51
C ALA A 31 12.56 12.96 -6.84
N ALA A 32 11.36 12.68 -7.37
CA ALA A 32 10.39 13.68 -7.79
C ALA A 32 9.13 13.73 -6.93
N HIS A 33 8.64 12.59 -6.42
CA HIS A 33 7.32 12.49 -5.80
C HIS A 33 7.32 11.63 -4.54
N LYS A 34 6.38 11.92 -3.63
CA LYS A 34 6.01 11.01 -2.56
C LYS A 34 4.85 10.13 -3.02
N VAL A 35 5.11 8.86 -3.24
CA VAL A 35 4.07 7.91 -3.65
C VAL A 35 3.67 7.04 -2.47
N CYS A 36 2.37 6.98 -2.17
CA CYS A 36 1.80 6.10 -1.17
C CYS A 36 0.78 5.15 -1.79
N ILE A 37 0.91 3.86 -1.51
CA ILE A 37 -0.06 2.85 -1.92
C ILE A 37 -1.22 2.86 -0.91
N LEU A 38 -2.42 3.21 -1.38
CA LEU A 38 -3.65 3.21 -0.57
C LEU A 38 -4.32 1.84 -0.58
N SER A 39 -4.38 1.22 -1.76
CA SER A 39 -4.81 -0.16 -1.95
C SER A 39 -4.06 -0.78 -3.10
N ILE A 40 -3.82 -2.08 -3.04
CA ILE A 40 -3.20 -2.84 -4.12
C ILE A 40 -3.67 -4.28 -4.11
N GLU A 41 -4.04 -4.76 -5.28
CA GLU A 41 -4.42 -6.14 -5.53
C GLU A 41 -3.69 -6.66 -6.76
N ARG A 42 -3.08 -7.84 -6.65
CA ARG A 42 -2.41 -8.50 -7.78
C ARG A 42 -3.43 -9.33 -8.55
N SER A 43 -3.38 -9.26 -9.88
CA SER A 43 -4.23 -10.11 -10.73
C SER A 43 -3.85 -11.59 -10.57
N ALA A 44 -4.85 -12.45 -10.43
CA ALA A 44 -4.65 -13.90 -10.38
C ALA A 44 -4.31 -14.51 -11.75
N LYS A 45 -4.82 -13.92 -12.84
CA LYS A 45 -4.58 -14.38 -14.21
C LYS A 45 -3.23 -13.90 -14.76
N ASN A 46 -2.90 -12.64 -14.50
CA ASN A 46 -1.69 -11.99 -15.00
C ASN A 46 -0.86 -11.50 -13.80
N TYR A 47 0.09 -12.30 -13.32
CA TYR A 47 0.85 -11.97 -12.11
C TYR A 47 1.68 -10.67 -12.22
N TRP A 48 1.89 -10.15 -13.44
CA TRP A 48 2.54 -8.86 -13.69
C TRP A 48 1.58 -7.65 -13.66
N GLU A 49 0.28 -7.87 -13.46
CA GLU A 49 -0.72 -6.81 -13.37
C GLU A 49 -1.16 -6.57 -11.93
N TYR A 50 -1.29 -5.29 -11.60
CA TYR A 50 -1.75 -4.83 -10.30
C TYR A 50 -2.89 -3.83 -10.49
N ARG A 51 -3.91 -3.91 -9.65
CA ARG A 51 -4.95 -2.91 -9.51
C ARG A 51 -4.64 -2.13 -8.24
N ALA A 52 -4.38 -0.84 -8.36
CA ALA A 52 -3.96 -0.06 -7.20
C ALA A 52 -4.55 1.36 -7.21
N ALA A 53 -4.97 1.81 -6.03
CA ALA A 53 -5.17 3.23 -5.76
C ALA A 53 -3.94 3.77 -5.05
N VAL A 54 -3.45 4.92 -5.50
CA VAL A 54 -2.22 5.53 -4.98
C VAL A 54 -2.44 7.00 -4.70
N LYS A 55 -1.71 7.54 -3.73
CA LYS A 55 -1.58 8.98 -3.55
C LYS A 55 -0.20 9.39 -4.04
N VAL A 56 -0.16 10.32 -4.99
CA VAL A 56 1.08 10.93 -5.48
C VAL A 56 1.09 12.35 -4.97
N ASP A 57 2.04 12.65 -4.09
CA ASP A 57 2.11 13.87 -3.30
C ASP A 57 0.80 14.10 -2.52
N GLU A 58 -0.02 15.06 -2.96
CA GLU A 58 -1.32 15.36 -2.36
C GLU A 58 -2.51 14.83 -3.16
N GLU A 59 -2.27 14.36 -4.39
CA GLU A 59 -3.31 13.94 -5.32
C GLU A 59 -3.57 12.43 -5.21
N THR A 60 -4.82 12.08 -4.87
CA THR A 60 -5.27 10.70 -4.87
C THR A 60 -5.65 10.29 -6.28
N ARG A 61 -4.93 9.30 -6.81
CA ARG A 61 -5.29 8.61 -8.05
C ARG A 61 -6.19 7.42 -7.69
N PRO A 62 -7.32 7.25 -8.40
CA PRO A 62 -8.24 6.16 -8.15
C PRO A 62 -7.63 4.81 -8.56
N ILE A 63 -8.40 3.74 -8.47
CA ILE A 63 -7.94 2.40 -8.86
C ILE A 63 -7.64 2.38 -10.37
N GLU A 64 -6.38 2.15 -10.71
CA GLU A 64 -5.86 2.01 -12.06
C GLU A 64 -5.17 0.64 -12.21
N VAL A 65 -5.00 0.18 -13.46
CA VAL A 65 -4.29 -1.07 -13.76
C VAL A 65 -2.85 -0.75 -14.11
N TYR A 66 -1.90 -1.33 -13.38
CA TYR A 66 -0.46 -1.19 -13.61
C TYR A 66 0.08 -2.50 -14.18
N ASN A 67 0.54 -2.49 -15.43
CA ASN A 67 1.16 -3.63 -16.09
C ASN A 67 2.69 -3.51 -16.01
N CYS A 68 3.31 -4.35 -15.18
CA CYS A 68 4.74 -4.33 -14.93
C CYS A 68 5.60 -4.92 -16.06
N ARG A 69 5.00 -5.73 -16.94
CA ARG A 69 5.67 -6.31 -18.10
C ARG A 69 5.87 -5.26 -19.19
N GLU A 70 4.82 -4.51 -19.50
CA GLU A 70 4.82 -3.49 -20.55
C GLU A 70 5.18 -2.09 -20.05
N ARG A 71 5.25 -1.90 -18.73
CA ARG A 71 5.51 -0.62 -18.05
C ARG A 71 4.52 0.48 -18.44
N ILE A 72 3.24 0.10 -18.47
CA ILE A 72 2.11 0.98 -18.75
C ILE A 72 1.11 0.94 -17.60
N ARG A 73 0.38 2.04 -17.43
CA ARG A 73 -0.84 2.07 -16.61
C ARG A 73 -2.05 2.38 -17.48
N VAL A 74 -3.17 1.76 -17.14
CA VAL A 74 -4.48 2.02 -17.73
C VAL A 74 -5.28 2.81 -16.70
N LYS A 75 -5.60 4.05 -17.06
CA LYS A 75 -6.42 4.95 -16.25
C LYS A 75 -7.87 4.47 -16.18
N GLN A 76 -8.67 5.08 -15.30
CA GLN A 76 -10.09 4.73 -15.16
C GLN A 76 -10.93 4.94 -16.43
N ASP A 77 -10.55 5.91 -17.27
CA ASP A 77 -11.18 6.19 -18.56
C ASP A 77 -10.75 5.20 -19.67
N GLY A 78 -9.92 4.20 -19.35
CA GLY A 78 -9.36 3.25 -20.31
C GLY A 78 -8.13 3.77 -21.06
N THR A 79 -7.72 5.03 -20.83
CA THR A 79 -6.54 5.60 -21.47
C THR A 79 -5.29 4.90 -20.97
N THR A 80 -4.48 4.40 -21.91
CA THR A 80 -3.20 3.76 -21.60
C THR A 80 -2.07 4.79 -21.68
N VAL A 81 -1.28 4.90 -20.62
CA VAL A 81 -0.10 5.77 -20.56
C VAL A 81 1.11 5.00 -20.06
N ARG A 82 2.31 5.38 -20.53
CA ARG A 82 3.55 4.82 -19.99
C ARG A 82 3.76 5.24 -18.54
N PHE A 83 4.50 4.44 -17.79
CA PHE A 83 4.94 4.82 -16.46
C PHE A 83 5.78 6.09 -16.50
N GLU A 84 5.49 6.99 -15.58
CA GLU A 84 6.35 8.13 -15.31
C GLU A 84 7.67 7.62 -14.66
N PRO A 85 8.85 8.15 -15.04
CA PRO A 85 10.10 7.81 -14.37
C PRO A 85 10.00 8.10 -12.87
N SER A 86 10.44 7.16 -12.03
CA SER A 86 10.31 7.25 -10.57
C SER A 86 8.86 7.47 -10.07
N GLY A 87 7.87 7.13 -10.89
CA GLY A 87 6.45 7.25 -10.60
C GLY A 87 5.87 6.02 -9.89
N ALA A 88 4.55 6.04 -9.71
CA ALA A 88 3.84 5.01 -8.95
C ALA A 88 3.97 3.61 -9.58
N GLY A 89 3.93 3.52 -10.92
CA GLY A 89 4.09 2.25 -11.61
C GLY A 89 5.45 1.61 -11.38
N GLU A 90 6.54 2.39 -11.41
CA GLU A 90 7.88 1.85 -11.14
C GLU A 90 8.02 1.38 -9.70
N MET A 91 7.49 2.14 -8.75
CA MET A 91 7.46 1.77 -7.34
C MET A 91 6.70 0.46 -7.11
N ILE A 92 5.45 0.36 -7.60
CA ILE A 92 4.60 -0.83 -7.46
C ILE A 92 5.34 -2.07 -7.99
N CYS A 93 5.88 -1.98 -9.21
CA CYS A 93 6.56 -3.10 -9.85
C CYS A 93 7.91 -3.45 -9.19
N SER A 94 8.47 -2.59 -8.35
CA SER A 94 9.70 -2.87 -7.60
C SER A 94 9.45 -3.59 -6.27
N LEU A 95 8.31 -3.33 -5.62
CA LEU A 95 7.98 -3.87 -4.30
C LEU A 95 7.60 -5.35 -4.33
N PHE A 96 7.01 -5.80 -5.45
CA PHE A 96 6.40 -7.12 -5.57
C PHE A 96 7.06 -7.99 -6.66
N LYS A 97 8.34 -7.73 -6.96
CA LYS A 97 9.14 -8.65 -7.78
C LYS A 97 9.14 -10.02 -7.11
N ALA A 98 8.69 -11.02 -7.86
CA ALA A 98 8.86 -12.43 -7.50
C ALA A 98 10.30 -12.83 -7.85
#